data_AF-A0A1S9BXS4-F1
#
_entry.id   AF-A0A1S9BXS4-F1
#
_cell.length_a   1.000
_cell.length_b   1.000
_cell.length_c   1.000
_cell.angle_alpha   90.00
_cell.angle_beta   90.00
_cell.angle_gamma   90.00
#
_symmetry.space_group_name_H-M   'P 1'
#
loop_
_entity.id
_entity.type
_entity.pdbx_description
1 polymer ?
#
loop_
_entity_poly.entity_id
_entity_poly.type
_entity_poly.pdbx_seq_one_letter_code
_entity_poly.pdbx_strand_id
1 'polypeptide(L)'
;MGGHIDEDSEEYRISCKDIYSGIMHYDGKTVEDIYRWINTVMKLQKVVHFPSDMGGRIQDAVTENDILYCVYNEMDDLRWEMSDYDPSEVRGEIFEILKDILKPWVESGGREYSDYIKLKVAYEYDESDIDKQSEDTQKLFKECLDYCCDVLKDPRAIQSRGYCYYCGTNVYPNDWVKARDSFLEYYQMTGDASAANTLGYIYYYGRCNGGVPEYEQAFRYFSIGHAFSIYESTYKLGDMFAHGYGVVKDEDTANCLYWSVYKENLERFMKGDDCKFADAALRMGNVYRDGIGVQKDIETAYFYYLQADYAIRERIEYDCYGDTVVFNGIQKALEEARKEYTETGRTEEFKYPGWAKWTLIDHRRCRLTMKKFGDGALEINAMPLRRRDEDVAPKMLITIPKADYCELKDEVRINTANKSRYKIYKDGAEIKNEAFVKDSADIKNKADVMDNSEIENDTDMKNNSQIVFDSFEYDWSEGTTSFYLYDELVGEICTEYYTFTAPVKKKVEPSGDIYHFVSVLFEESGRCYDYLCDDKSVKVDDTVIVMGYDGEKIVKVEVVYDKYESELGLPVESYKKVIRKS
;
A
#
# COMPACT_ATOMS: atom_id res chain seq x y z
N MET A 1 -26.60 -54.88 -1.12
CA MET A 1 -25.37 -55.69 -1.02
C MET A 1 -24.26 -54.74 -1.45
N GLY A 2 -23.42 -54.17 -0.60
CA GLY A 2 -22.89 -54.62 0.67
C GLY A 2 -21.36 -54.74 0.51
N GLY A 3 -20.61 -53.86 1.17
CA GLY A 3 -19.20 -54.02 1.59
C GLY A 3 -18.11 -53.91 0.52
N HIS A 4 -17.31 -52.85 0.57
CA HIS A 4 -16.01 -52.86 1.27
C HIS A 4 -15.28 -51.53 1.03
N ILE A 5 -15.18 -50.70 2.08
CA ILE A 5 -14.06 -49.79 2.26
C ILE A 5 -13.29 -50.38 3.44
N ASP A 6 -12.00 -50.62 3.23
CA ASP A 6 -11.07 -51.13 4.24
C ASP A 6 -11.09 -50.25 5.50
N GLU A 7 -11.47 -50.86 6.61
CA GLU A 7 -11.08 -50.41 7.95
C GLU A 7 -9.61 -50.78 8.12
N ASP A 8 -8.68 -49.84 7.85
CA ASP A 8 -7.34 -49.80 8.47
C ASP A 8 -6.52 -48.59 8.00
N SER A 9 -7.10 -47.39 8.13
CA SER A 9 -6.27 -46.21 8.42
C SER A 9 -6.89 -45.45 9.57
N GLU A 10 -6.54 -45.86 10.80
CA GLU A 10 -6.60 -44.97 11.96
C GLU A 10 -5.72 -43.75 11.65
N GLU A 11 -6.31 -42.71 11.05
CA GLU A 11 -5.80 -41.36 11.16
C GLU A 11 -5.74 -41.04 12.65
N TYR A 12 -4.53 -40.83 13.17
CA TYR A 12 -4.29 -40.33 14.52
C TYR A 12 -4.94 -38.94 14.69
N ARG A 13 -6.21 -38.93 15.05
CA ARG A 13 -6.93 -37.73 15.49
C ARG A 13 -6.77 -37.64 17.00
N ILE A 14 -5.94 -36.71 17.45
CA ILE A 14 -5.80 -36.42 18.88
C ILE A 14 -7.09 -35.74 19.35
N SER A 15 -7.87 -36.41 20.19
CA SER A 15 -9.07 -35.81 20.79
C SER A 15 -8.70 -34.85 21.94
N CYS A 16 -9.58 -33.93 22.34
CA CYS A 16 -9.38 -33.11 23.54
C CYS A 16 -9.13 -33.96 24.80
N LYS A 17 -9.67 -35.18 24.83
CA LYS A 17 -9.47 -36.15 25.91
C LYS A 17 -8.08 -36.80 25.88
N ASP A 18 -7.47 -36.94 24.70
CA ASP A 18 -6.10 -37.44 24.53
C ASP A 18 -5.06 -36.35 24.85
N ILE A 19 -5.38 -35.09 24.53
CA ILE A 19 -4.60 -33.91 24.97
C ILE A 19 -4.61 -33.85 26.51
N TYR A 20 -5.79 -33.94 27.13
CA TYR A 20 -5.94 -33.94 28.59
C TYR A 20 -5.26 -35.15 29.25
N SER A 21 -5.35 -36.34 28.65
CA SER A 21 -4.68 -37.55 29.15
C SER A 21 -3.15 -37.48 29.02
N GLY A 22 -2.64 -36.83 27.96
CA GLY A 22 -1.21 -36.52 27.80
C GLY A 22 -0.69 -35.52 28.83
N ILE A 23 -1.47 -34.49 29.14
CA ILE A 23 -1.18 -33.50 30.20
C ILE A 23 -1.14 -34.18 31.59
N MET A 24 -2.10 -35.07 31.88
CA MET A 24 -2.17 -35.81 33.14
C MET A 24 -1.07 -36.88 33.30
N HIS A 25 -0.48 -37.38 32.20
CA HIS A 25 0.61 -38.36 32.25
C HIS A 25 1.99 -37.75 32.63
N TYR A 26 2.06 -36.42 32.77
CA TYR A 26 3.31 -35.66 32.94
C TYR A 26 3.35 -34.83 34.24
N ASP A 27 2.64 -35.29 35.28
CA ASP A 27 2.75 -34.73 36.63
C ASP A 27 4.21 -34.78 37.13
N GLY A 28 4.76 -33.63 37.54
CA GLY A 28 6.13 -33.50 38.05
C GLY A 28 7.26 -33.20 37.04
N LYS A 29 6.96 -32.78 35.80
CA LYS A 29 7.97 -32.34 34.80
C LYS A 29 8.10 -30.82 34.71
N THR A 30 9.22 -30.33 34.16
CA THR A 30 9.52 -28.88 34.13
C THR A 30 8.77 -28.17 33.00
N VAL A 31 8.53 -26.86 33.15
CA VAL A 31 7.86 -26.02 32.14
C VAL A 31 8.52 -26.12 30.76
N GLU A 32 9.85 -26.28 30.71
CA GLU A 32 10.65 -26.46 29.50
C GLU A 32 10.29 -27.77 28.74
N ASP A 33 10.01 -28.86 29.46
CA ASP A 33 9.66 -30.16 28.87
C ASP A 33 8.25 -30.14 28.27
N ILE A 34 7.33 -29.45 28.94
CA ILE A 34 5.96 -29.20 28.48
C ILE A 34 6.00 -28.31 27.22
N TYR A 35 6.85 -27.27 27.23
CA TYR A 35 7.01 -26.34 26.11
C TYR A 35 7.66 -26.99 24.88
N ARG A 36 8.58 -27.95 25.05
CA ARG A 36 9.16 -28.75 23.95
C ARG A 36 8.15 -29.68 23.29
N TRP A 37 7.26 -30.27 24.08
CA TRP A 37 6.20 -31.13 23.57
C TRP A 37 5.18 -30.32 22.75
N ILE A 38 4.71 -29.19 23.28
CA ILE A 38 3.83 -28.24 22.57
C ILE A 38 4.50 -27.76 21.29
N ASN A 39 5.77 -27.37 21.34
CA ASN A 39 6.50 -26.94 20.13
C ASN A 39 6.70 -28.04 19.09
N THR A 40 6.76 -29.31 19.49
CA THR A 40 6.92 -30.44 18.55
C THR A 40 5.60 -30.71 17.80
N VAL A 41 4.47 -30.54 18.49
CA VAL A 41 3.13 -30.59 17.89
C VAL A 41 2.91 -29.38 16.97
N MET A 42 3.27 -28.18 17.40
CA MET A 42 3.13 -26.93 16.63
C MET A 42 4.06 -26.86 15.39
N LYS A 43 5.26 -27.46 15.45
CA LYS A 43 6.21 -27.49 14.30
C LYS A 43 5.76 -28.40 13.17
N LEU A 44 4.85 -29.34 13.41
CA LEU A 44 4.26 -30.18 12.37
C LEU A 44 3.16 -29.46 11.56
N GLN A 45 2.76 -28.25 11.97
CA GLN A 45 1.59 -27.52 11.46
C GLN A 45 1.95 -26.15 10.85
N LYS A 46 3.15 -25.98 10.30
CA LYS A 46 3.57 -24.75 9.61
C LYS A 46 3.04 -24.70 8.16
N VAL A 47 1.80 -24.27 7.94
CA VAL A 47 1.34 -23.45 6.80
C VAL A 47 0.03 -22.78 7.23
N VAL A 48 -0.22 -21.56 6.74
CA VAL A 48 -1.52 -20.85 6.61
C VAL A 48 -1.65 -19.56 7.46
N HIS A 49 -2.10 -18.53 6.77
CA HIS A 49 -2.13 -17.09 7.07
C HIS A 49 -3.20 -16.66 8.09
N PHE A 50 -2.97 -15.52 8.72
CA PHE A 50 -3.93 -14.80 9.59
C PHE A 50 -5.06 -14.11 8.81
N PRO A 51 -6.29 -14.05 9.34
CA PRO A 51 -7.27 -13.03 8.97
C PRO A 51 -7.21 -11.81 9.90
N SER A 52 -7.42 -10.66 9.29
CA SER A 52 -7.64 -9.34 9.89
C SER A 52 -9.11 -9.15 10.30
N ASP A 53 -9.30 -8.38 11.39
CA ASP A 53 -10.49 -7.63 11.82
C ASP A 53 -11.11 -8.09 13.15
N MET A 54 -10.92 -7.27 14.18
CA MET A 54 -11.86 -7.12 15.30
C MET A 54 -11.92 -5.64 15.73
N GLY A 55 -12.44 -4.79 14.84
CA GLY A 55 -13.00 -3.51 15.26
C GLY A 55 -14.34 -3.72 15.98
N GLY A 56 -14.36 -3.70 17.32
CA GLY A 56 -15.62 -3.94 18.04
C GLY A 56 -15.63 -3.73 19.55
N ARG A 57 -15.63 -2.45 19.98
CA ARG A 57 -16.08 -1.93 21.30
C ARG A 57 -15.18 -2.20 22.50
N ILE A 58 -14.33 -1.22 22.83
CA ILE A 58 -14.05 -0.89 24.23
C ILE A 58 -14.89 0.33 24.60
N GLN A 59 -15.96 0.09 25.35
CA GLN A 59 -16.64 1.13 26.11
C GLN A 59 -16.58 0.73 27.59
N ASP A 60 -15.94 1.60 28.36
CA ASP A 60 -15.82 1.67 29.83
C ASP A 60 -15.51 0.38 30.60
N ALA A 61 -14.29 0.33 31.13
CA ALA A 61 -13.71 -0.69 32.01
C ALA A 61 -13.75 -2.13 31.48
N VAL A 62 -12.58 -2.65 31.06
CA VAL A 62 -12.39 -4.07 30.71
C VAL A 62 -12.87 -4.96 31.86
N THR A 63 -13.95 -5.71 31.63
CA THR A 63 -14.52 -6.63 32.61
C THR A 63 -13.92 -8.04 32.46
N GLU A 64 -14.09 -8.87 33.49
CA GLU A 64 -13.67 -10.29 33.49
C GLU A 64 -14.29 -11.08 32.30
N ASN A 65 -15.50 -10.69 31.88
CA ASN A 65 -16.18 -11.30 30.74
C ASN A 65 -15.52 -10.96 29.40
N ASP A 66 -14.89 -9.78 29.27
CA ASP A 66 -14.27 -9.34 28.01
C ASP A 66 -12.96 -10.07 27.75
N ILE A 67 -12.17 -10.33 28.81
CA ILE A 67 -10.93 -11.11 28.75
C ILE A 67 -11.25 -12.59 28.43
N LEU A 68 -12.28 -13.15 29.08
CA LEU A 68 -12.76 -14.49 28.80
C LEU A 68 -13.32 -14.62 27.38
N TYR A 69 -14.02 -13.59 26.89
CA TYR A 69 -14.56 -13.56 25.53
C TYR A 69 -13.46 -13.50 24.47
N CYS A 70 -12.37 -12.75 24.71
CA CYS A 70 -11.23 -12.67 23.81
C CYS A 70 -10.45 -14.00 23.73
N VAL A 71 -10.19 -14.64 24.88
CA VAL A 71 -9.59 -15.99 24.93
C VAL A 71 -10.51 -17.03 24.27
N TYR A 72 -11.83 -16.88 24.46
CA TYR A 72 -12.83 -17.77 23.88
C TYR A 72 -12.94 -17.60 22.36
N ASN A 73 -12.92 -16.38 21.82
CA ASN A 73 -12.98 -16.15 20.38
C ASN A 73 -11.76 -16.73 19.66
N GLU A 74 -10.56 -16.58 20.22
CA GLU A 74 -9.35 -17.22 19.69
C GLU A 74 -9.48 -18.75 19.68
N MET A 75 -10.14 -19.32 20.69
CA MET A 75 -10.44 -20.76 20.75
C MET A 75 -11.61 -21.18 19.85
N ASP A 76 -12.58 -20.30 19.58
CA ASP A 76 -13.78 -20.54 18.77
C ASP A 76 -13.46 -20.42 17.27
N ASP A 77 -12.58 -19.49 16.88
CA ASP A 77 -12.03 -19.37 15.53
C ASP A 77 -11.17 -20.60 15.17
N LEU A 78 -10.33 -21.07 16.10
CA LEU A 78 -9.59 -22.34 15.97
C LEU A 78 -10.51 -23.58 15.94
N ARG A 79 -11.75 -23.47 16.44
CA ARG A 79 -12.72 -24.57 16.55
C ARG A 79 -13.68 -24.62 15.35
N TRP A 80 -13.98 -23.48 14.72
CA TRP A 80 -14.77 -23.39 13.49
C TRP A 80 -14.12 -24.15 12.34
N GLU A 81 -12.78 -24.22 12.31
CA GLU A 81 -12.04 -25.05 11.35
C GLU A 81 -12.06 -26.55 11.68
N MET A 82 -12.53 -26.97 12.86
CA MET A 82 -12.29 -28.33 13.38
C MET A 82 -13.52 -29.17 13.81
N SER A 83 -14.77 -28.69 13.90
CA SER A 83 -15.90 -29.63 14.17
C SER A 83 -17.34 -29.15 13.90
N ASP A 84 -18.18 -30.06 13.38
CA ASP A 84 -19.64 -29.95 13.18
C ASP A 84 -20.51 -30.14 14.47
N TYR A 85 -20.09 -29.66 15.65
CA TYR A 85 -20.80 -29.94 16.92
C TYR A 85 -21.54 -28.73 17.55
N ASP A 86 -22.73 -28.98 18.12
CA ASP A 86 -23.59 -27.97 18.77
C ASP A 86 -22.87 -27.27 19.96
N PRO A 87 -22.71 -25.93 19.93
CA PRO A 87 -22.02 -25.15 20.96
C PRO A 87 -22.65 -25.17 22.36
N SER A 88 -23.87 -25.68 22.54
CA SER A 88 -24.61 -25.60 23.81
C SER A 88 -24.22 -26.68 24.83
N GLU A 89 -23.77 -27.86 24.39
CA GLU A 89 -23.41 -28.98 25.29
C GLU A 89 -21.99 -28.85 25.87
N VAL A 90 -21.07 -28.21 25.13
CA VAL A 90 -19.65 -28.05 25.51
C VAL A 90 -19.42 -26.90 26.50
N ARG A 91 -20.39 -25.97 26.59
CA ARG A 91 -20.34 -24.73 27.38
C ARG A 91 -20.25 -24.93 28.89
N GLY A 92 -20.68 -26.08 29.43
CA GLY A 92 -20.67 -26.30 30.89
C GLY A 92 -19.32 -26.80 31.42
N GLU A 93 -18.75 -27.81 30.75
CA GLU A 93 -17.61 -28.56 31.28
C GLU A 93 -16.27 -27.88 30.99
N ILE A 94 -16.11 -27.23 29.82
CA ILE A 94 -14.87 -26.51 29.46
C ILE A 94 -14.69 -25.24 30.32
N PHE A 95 -15.79 -24.55 30.65
CA PHE A 95 -15.74 -23.35 31.47
C PHE A 95 -15.25 -23.62 32.90
N GLU A 96 -15.60 -24.76 33.49
CA GLU A 96 -15.11 -25.15 34.81
C GLU A 96 -13.63 -25.58 34.79
N ILE A 97 -13.16 -26.18 33.69
CA ILE A 97 -11.76 -26.57 33.51
C ILE A 97 -10.84 -25.33 33.34
N LEU A 98 -11.28 -24.32 32.59
CA LEU A 98 -10.52 -23.08 32.40
C LEU A 98 -10.44 -22.24 33.70
N LYS A 99 -11.49 -22.26 34.53
CA LYS A 99 -11.48 -21.65 35.87
C LYS A 99 -10.38 -22.22 36.78
N ASP A 100 -10.17 -23.54 36.72
CA ASP A 100 -9.16 -24.22 37.53
C ASP A 100 -7.72 -23.94 37.08
N ILE A 101 -7.51 -23.71 35.78
CA ILE A 101 -6.21 -23.30 35.21
C ILE A 101 -5.88 -21.85 35.59
N LEU A 102 -6.88 -20.97 35.63
CA LEU A 102 -6.68 -19.54 35.83
C LEU A 102 -6.53 -19.13 37.31
N LYS A 103 -7.07 -19.89 38.29
CA LYS A 103 -7.07 -19.59 39.75
C LYS A 103 -7.58 -18.16 40.10
N PRO A 104 -7.88 -17.78 41.36
CA PRO A 104 -8.82 -16.67 41.62
C PRO A 104 -8.20 -15.28 41.40
N TRP A 105 -8.96 -14.43 40.70
CA TRP A 105 -8.68 -13.04 40.29
C TRP A 105 -9.25 -12.02 41.31
N VAL A 106 -8.54 -10.92 41.65
CA VAL A 106 -9.07 -9.82 42.54
C VAL A 106 -8.62 -8.42 42.15
N GLU A 107 -9.59 -7.47 42.09
CA GLU A 107 -9.79 -6.05 41.63
C GLU A 107 -8.67 -5.04 41.28
N SER A 108 -8.90 -4.29 40.17
CA SER A 108 -8.24 -3.00 39.92
C SER A 108 -8.22 -2.22 41.24
N GLY A 109 -7.02 -1.89 41.72
CA GLY A 109 -6.75 -1.67 43.15
C GLY A 109 -5.61 -2.54 43.71
N GLY A 110 -5.08 -3.47 42.92
CA GLY A 110 -3.92 -4.30 43.28
C GLY A 110 -3.87 -5.71 42.66
N ARG A 111 -4.48 -5.97 41.48
CA ARG A 111 -4.38 -7.29 40.80
C ARG A 111 -3.00 -7.52 40.22
N GLU A 112 -2.56 -8.77 40.22
CA GLU A 112 -1.45 -9.25 39.40
C GLU A 112 -2.02 -10.02 38.19
N TYR A 113 -1.83 -9.50 36.98
CA TYR A 113 -2.22 -10.18 35.73
C TYR A 113 -1.15 -11.21 35.33
N SER A 114 -1.52 -12.29 34.65
CA SER A 114 -0.53 -13.20 34.06
C SER A 114 0.26 -12.49 32.96
N ASP A 115 1.50 -12.93 32.71
CA ASP A 115 2.36 -12.35 31.67
C ASP A 115 1.70 -12.40 30.28
N TYR A 116 0.95 -13.46 29.99
CA TYR A 116 0.18 -13.60 28.75
C TYR A 116 -0.86 -12.48 28.59
N ILE A 117 -1.61 -12.17 29.64
CA ILE A 117 -2.66 -11.16 29.60
C ILE A 117 -2.06 -9.76 29.52
N LYS A 118 -0.96 -9.51 30.24
CA LYS A 118 -0.21 -8.26 30.11
C LYS A 118 0.30 -8.04 28.68
N LEU A 119 0.82 -9.09 28.03
CA LEU A 119 1.25 -9.03 26.63
C LEU A 119 0.10 -8.78 25.66
N LYS A 120 -1.05 -9.45 25.84
CA LYS A 120 -2.24 -9.20 25.02
C LYS A 120 -2.70 -7.74 25.13
N VAL A 121 -2.82 -7.22 26.35
CA VAL A 121 -3.17 -5.81 26.58
C VAL A 121 -2.14 -4.86 25.95
N ALA A 122 -0.85 -5.15 26.07
CA ALA A 122 0.22 -4.34 25.50
C ALA A 122 0.25 -4.33 23.96
N TYR A 123 -0.40 -5.29 23.30
CA TYR A 123 -0.47 -5.41 21.84
C TYR A 123 -1.82 -5.05 21.24
N GLU A 124 -2.82 -4.82 22.09
CA GLU A 124 -4.18 -4.50 21.65
C GLU A 124 -4.26 -3.11 21.01
N TYR A 125 -3.46 -2.17 21.49
CA TYR A 125 -3.45 -0.77 21.06
C TYR A 125 -2.08 -0.33 20.58
N ASP A 126 -2.06 0.70 19.74
CA ASP A 126 -0.89 1.41 19.25
C ASP A 126 -0.95 2.91 19.57
N GLU A 127 0.03 3.68 19.08
CA GLU A 127 0.10 5.12 19.34
C GLU A 127 -1.01 5.95 18.67
N SER A 128 -1.73 5.38 17.71
CA SER A 128 -2.75 6.06 16.90
C SER A 128 -4.17 5.89 17.46
N ASP A 129 -4.41 4.90 18.32
CA ASP A 129 -5.73 4.56 18.83
C ASP A 129 -5.82 4.55 20.37
N ILE A 130 -4.72 4.46 21.10
CA ILE A 130 -4.71 4.45 22.58
C ILE A 130 -5.36 5.72 23.18
N ASP A 131 -5.17 6.88 22.55
CA ASP A 131 -5.72 8.14 23.02
C ASP A 131 -7.25 8.24 22.82
N LYS A 132 -7.83 7.36 22.02
CA LYS A 132 -9.29 7.26 21.81
C LYS A 132 -9.97 6.42 22.90
N GLN A 133 -9.20 5.71 23.71
CA GLN A 133 -9.69 4.81 24.74
C GLN A 133 -9.98 5.52 26.06
N SER A 134 -10.73 4.86 26.95
CA SER A 134 -11.02 5.37 28.30
C SER A 134 -9.74 5.59 29.13
N GLU A 135 -9.77 6.51 30.10
CA GLU A 135 -8.64 6.78 31.00
C GLU A 135 -8.18 5.50 31.76
N ASP A 136 -9.13 4.66 32.15
CA ASP A 136 -8.84 3.38 32.82
C ASP A 136 -8.12 2.39 31.88
N THR A 137 -8.55 2.31 30.61
CA THR A 137 -7.88 1.50 29.58
C THR A 137 -6.47 2.00 29.32
N GLN A 138 -6.29 3.31 29.19
CA GLN A 138 -5.00 3.97 29.01
C GLN A 138 -4.04 3.64 30.16
N LYS A 139 -4.52 3.72 31.41
CA LYS A 139 -3.73 3.37 32.59
C LYS A 139 -3.33 1.88 32.59
N LEU A 140 -4.27 0.98 32.32
CA LEU A 140 -4.00 -0.46 32.27
C LEU A 140 -3.00 -0.82 31.16
N PHE A 141 -3.19 -0.27 29.96
CA PHE A 141 -2.25 -0.42 28.84
C PHE A 141 -0.85 0.02 29.25
N LYS A 142 -0.73 1.19 29.89
CA LYS A 142 0.56 1.70 30.35
C LYS A 142 1.25 0.75 31.32
N GLU A 143 0.53 0.29 32.36
CA GLU A 143 1.06 -0.63 33.37
C GLU A 143 1.51 -1.97 32.76
N CYS A 144 0.70 -2.53 31.86
CA CYS A 144 1.03 -3.77 31.15
C CYS A 144 2.23 -3.59 30.21
N LEU A 145 2.25 -2.52 29.41
CA LEU A 145 3.35 -2.25 28.47
C LEU A 145 4.67 -2.03 29.21
N ASP A 146 4.67 -1.23 30.29
CA ASP A 146 5.88 -1.03 31.11
C ASP A 146 6.37 -2.35 31.73
N TYR A 147 5.48 -3.19 32.26
CA TYR A 147 5.87 -4.50 32.77
C TYR A 147 6.46 -5.40 31.66
N CYS A 148 5.83 -5.45 30.50
CA CYS A 148 6.32 -6.24 29.35
C CYS A 148 7.70 -5.74 28.87
N CYS A 149 7.95 -4.44 28.91
CA CYS A 149 9.25 -3.87 28.52
C CYS A 149 10.34 -4.07 29.59
N ASP A 150 10.00 -3.82 30.87
CA ASP A 150 11.00 -3.69 31.93
C ASP A 150 11.26 -5.01 32.65
N VAL A 151 10.24 -5.86 32.77
CA VAL A 151 10.32 -7.17 33.44
C VAL A 151 10.49 -8.30 32.43
N LEU A 152 9.58 -8.41 31.46
CA LEU A 152 9.64 -9.51 30.48
C LEU A 152 10.70 -9.30 29.41
N LYS A 153 11.15 -8.05 29.22
CA LYS A 153 12.06 -7.65 28.15
C LYS A 153 11.54 -8.13 26.80
N ASP A 154 10.24 -7.96 26.58
CA ASP A 154 9.63 -8.36 25.32
C ASP A 154 9.99 -7.36 24.21
N PRO A 155 10.54 -7.81 23.06
CA PRO A 155 10.92 -6.93 21.97
C PRO A 155 9.77 -6.12 21.36
N ARG A 156 8.60 -6.73 21.13
CA ARG A 156 7.46 -6.05 20.50
C ARG A 156 6.86 -5.00 21.44
N ALA A 157 6.83 -5.29 22.75
CA ALA A 157 6.46 -4.31 23.75
C ALA A 157 7.42 -3.11 23.77
N ILE A 158 8.74 -3.37 23.74
CA ILE A 158 9.76 -2.31 23.69
C ILE A 158 9.61 -1.45 22.43
N GLN A 159 9.35 -2.07 21.28
CA GLN A 159 9.09 -1.37 20.02
C GLN A 159 7.83 -0.49 20.13
N SER A 160 6.71 -1.03 20.63
CA SER A 160 5.46 -0.30 20.82
C SER A 160 5.63 0.90 21.74
N ARG A 161 6.29 0.72 22.89
CA ARG A 161 6.62 1.82 23.80
C ARG A 161 7.50 2.88 23.15
N GLY A 162 8.43 2.46 22.28
CA GLY A 162 9.24 3.36 21.46
C GLY A 162 8.41 4.26 20.54
N TYR A 163 7.40 3.69 19.85
CA TYR A 163 6.48 4.47 19.01
C TYR A 163 5.58 5.39 19.82
N CYS A 164 5.06 4.96 20.97
CA CYS A 164 4.30 5.83 21.86
C CYS A 164 5.11 7.07 22.29
N TYR A 165 6.37 6.90 22.70
CA TYR A 165 7.25 8.03 23.01
C TYR A 165 7.59 8.89 21.79
N TYR A 166 7.73 8.27 20.61
CA TYR A 166 8.11 8.97 19.39
C TYR A 166 7.01 9.90 18.86
N CYS A 167 5.77 9.43 18.86
CA CYS A 167 4.60 10.21 18.44
C CYS A 167 4.09 11.12 19.57
N GLY A 168 4.20 10.66 20.82
CA GLY A 168 3.57 11.29 21.96
C GLY A 168 2.10 10.90 22.05
N THR A 169 1.70 10.34 23.17
CA THR A 169 0.32 9.96 23.51
C THR A 169 -0.03 10.52 24.89
N ASN A 170 -1.30 10.44 25.29
CA ASN A 170 -1.74 10.83 26.63
C ASN A 170 -1.06 9.99 27.73
N VAL A 171 -0.72 8.73 27.43
CA VAL A 171 -0.05 7.80 28.37
C VAL A 171 1.48 7.94 28.37
N TYR A 172 2.07 8.30 27.23
CA TYR A 172 3.51 8.50 27.04
C TYR A 172 3.74 9.83 26.32
N PRO A 173 3.98 10.92 27.06
CA PRO A 173 4.29 12.20 26.45
C PRO A 173 5.48 12.08 25.49
N ASN A 174 5.47 12.89 24.43
CA ASN A 174 6.54 12.87 23.43
C ASN A 174 7.93 13.01 24.10
N ASP A 175 8.79 12.03 23.88
CA ASP A 175 10.14 11.97 24.41
C ASP A 175 11.04 11.20 23.43
N TRP A 176 11.64 11.94 22.51
CA TRP A 176 12.47 11.34 21.46
C TRP A 176 13.72 10.64 22.00
N VAL A 177 14.20 11.00 23.18
CA VAL A 177 15.35 10.33 23.81
C VAL A 177 14.94 8.94 24.28
N LYS A 178 13.80 8.81 24.97
CA LYS A 178 13.26 7.49 25.36
C LYS A 178 12.83 6.66 24.16
N ALA A 179 12.28 7.29 23.12
CA ALA A 179 11.98 6.60 21.87
C ALA A 179 13.24 6.02 21.24
N ARG A 180 14.31 6.83 21.08
CA ARG A 180 15.60 6.39 20.57
C ARG A 180 16.15 5.22 21.37
N ASP A 181 16.16 5.34 22.69
CA ASP A 181 16.72 4.31 23.57
C ASP A 181 15.92 3.01 23.48
N SER A 182 14.59 3.10 23.37
CA SER A 182 13.72 1.93 23.15
C SER A 182 14.01 1.26 21.79
N PHE A 183 14.15 2.05 20.70
CA PHE A 183 14.50 1.49 19.39
C PHE A 183 15.92 0.95 19.31
N LEU A 184 16.87 1.52 20.07
CA LEU A 184 18.23 0.98 20.20
C LEU A 184 18.21 -0.37 20.94
N GLU A 185 17.48 -0.47 22.06
CA GLU A 185 17.30 -1.72 22.81
C GLU A 185 16.65 -2.78 21.91
N TYR A 186 15.53 -2.45 21.26
CA TYR A 186 14.84 -3.33 20.33
C TYR A 186 15.76 -3.78 19.17
N TYR A 187 16.45 -2.86 18.52
CA TYR A 187 17.39 -3.20 17.43
C TYR A 187 18.53 -4.11 17.89
N GLN A 188 19.07 -3.90 19.09
CA GLN A 188 20.12 -4.76 19.65
C GLN A 188 19.62 -6.18 19.95
N MET A 189 18.33 -6.32 20.30
CA MET A 189 17.72 -7.61 20.60
C MET A 189 17.36 -8.40 19.35
N THR A 190 16.87 -7.74 18.30
CA THR A 190 16.25 -8.41 17.15
C THR A 190 17.04 -8.28 15.84
N GLY A 191 17.85 -7.23 15.71
CA GLY A 191 18.45 -6.84 14.43
C GLY A 191 17.43 -6.33 13.41
N ASP A 192 16.19 -6.01 13.83
CA ASP A 192 15.11 -5.63 12.93
C ASP A 192 15.41 -4.31 12.20
N ALA A 193 15.44 -4.35 10.87
CA ALA A 193 15.77 -3.21 10.03
C ALA A 193 14.75 -2.06 10.14
N SER A 194 13.49 -2.31 10.52
CA SER A 194 12.48 -1.27 10.76
C SER A 194 12.90 -0.34 11.92
N ALA A 195 13.53 -0.90 12.95
CA ALA A 195 14.10 -0.14 14.05
C ALA A 195 15.25 0.74 13.57
N ALA A 196 16.11 0.20 12.70
CA ALA A 196 17.18 0.96 12.08
C ALA A 196 16.62 2.12 11.24
N ASN A 197 15.57 1.90 10.46
CA ASN A 197 14.89 2.97 9.72
C ASN A 197 14.40 4.09 10.66
N THR A 198 13.70 3.75 11.74
CA THR A 198 13.21 4.73 12.72
C THR A 198 14.34 5.46 13.44
N LEU A 199 15.43 4.77 13.80
CA LEU A 199 16.63 5.40 14.34
C LEU A 199 17.26 6.37 13.33
N GLY A 200 17.36 5.97 12.06
CA GLY A 200 17.81 6.84 10.97
C GLY A 200 17.03 8.14 10.93
N TYR A 201 15.71 8.08 11.05
CA TYR A 201 14.84 9.24 11.15
C TYR A 201 15.09 10.12 12.37
N ILE A 202 15.26 9.51 13.55
CA ILE A 202 15.58 10.24 14.79
C ILE A 202 16.85 11.07 14.62
N TYR A 203 17.92 10.48 14.07
CA TYR A 203 19.19 11.15 13.84
C TYR A 203 19.12 12.18 12.69
N TYR A 204 18.44 11.84 11.60
CA TYR A 204 18.34 12.70 10.42
C TYR A 204 17.64 14.03 10.71
N TYR A 205 16.63 14.02 11.56
CA TYR A 205 15.91 15.24 11.97
C TYR A 205 16.43 15.82 13.29
N GLY A 206 17.51 15.28 13.86
CA GLY A 206 18.11 15.81 15.09
C GLY A 206 17.17 15.77 16.29
N ARG A 207 16.25 14.82 16.34
CA ARG A 207 15.15 14.80 17.32
C ARG A 207 15.66 14.72 18.77
N CYS A 208 16.77 14.04 19.02
CA CYS A 208 17.38 13.97 20.34
C CYS A 208 18.33 15.13 20.66
N ASN A 209 18.58 16.05 19.72
CA ASN A 209 19.66 17.03 19.80
C ASN A 209 19.18 18.45 19.43
N GLY A 210 17.99 18.83 19.90
CA GLY A 210 17.44 20.17 19.69
C GLY A 210 17.20 20.53 18.22
N GLY A 211 16.92 19.51 17.38
CA GLY A 211 16.72 19.68 15.94
C GLY A 211 18.03 19.75 15.14
N VAL A 212 19.20 19.58 15.76
CA VAL A 212 20.50 19.53 15.07
C VAL A 212 20.75 18.10 14.58
N PRO A 213 20.77 17.85 13.25
CA PRO A 213 20.92 16.50 12.71
C PRO A 213 22.26 15.85 13.02
N GLU A 214 22.22 14.53 13.20
CA GLU A 214 23.39 13.66 13.37
C GLU A 214 23.56 12.79 12.12
N TYR A 215 23.89 13.42 10.99
CA TYR A 215 23.81 12.78 9.67
C TYR A 215 24.71 11.54 9.51
N GLU A 216 25.86 11.46 10.16
CA GLU A 216 26.70 10.26 10.11
C GLU A 216 25.96 9.02 10.69
N GLN A 217 25.23 9.21 11.79
CA GLN A 217 24.40 8.14 12.37
C GLN A 217 23.19 7.85 11.49
N ALA A 218 22.54 8.88 10.96
CA ALA A 218 21.43 8.70 10.03
C ALA A 218 21.86 7.86 8.82
N PHE A 219 23.03 8.15 8.23
CA PHE A 219 23.57 7.43 7.09
C PHE A 219 23.77 5.96 7.41
N ARG A 220 24.40 5.67 8.56
CA ARG A 220 24.62 4.30 9.03
C ARG A 220 23.30 3.53 9.15
N TYR A 221 22.31 4.10 9.82
CA TYR A 221 21.05 3.42 10.09
C TYR A 221 20.17 3.27 8.84
N PHE A 222 20.10 4.28 7.97
CA PHE A 222 19.42 4.15 6.69
C PHE A 222 20.15 3.19 5.73
N SER A 223 21.48 3.08 5.79
CA SER A 223 22.23 2.07 5.03
C SER A 223 21.82 0.65 5.42
N ILE A 224 21.57 0.42 6.72
CA ILE A 224 21.05 -0.86 7.21
C ILE A 224 19.64 -1.08 6.67
N GLY A 225 18.72 -0.12 6.84
CA GLY A 225 17.35 -0.26 6.33
C GLY A 225 17.29 -0.51 4.82
N HIS A 226 18.12 0.19 4.04
CA HIS A 226 18.25 -0.01 2.59
C HIS A 226 18.73 -1.43 2.23
N ALA A 227 19.70 -1.98 2.97
CA ALA A 227 20.19 -3.34 2.73
C ALA A 227 19.12 -4.43 2.95
N PHE A 228 18.04 -4.09 3.66
CA PHE A 228 16.85 -4.94 3.87
C PHE A 228 15.63 -4.44 3.07
N SER A 229 15.85 -3.66 2.02
CA SER A 229 14.81 -3.15 1.11
C SER A 229 13.73 -2.29 1.77
N ILE A 230 14.06 -1.58 2.85
CA ILE A 230 13.15 -0.57 3.41
C ILE A 230 13.16 0.66 2.50
N TYR A 231 12.01 0.94 1.88
CA TYR A 231 11.89 2.00 0.88
C TYR A 231 12.17 3.39 1.47
N GLU A 232 11.76 3.65 2.72
CA GLU A 232 12.01 4.93 3.39
C GLU A 232 13.49 5.19 3.59
N SER A 233 14.21 4.16 4.02
CA SER A 233 15.66 4.23 4.17
C SER A 233 16.34 4.49 2.84
N THR A 234 15.87 3.85 1.76
CA THR A 234 16.45 4.01 0.42
C THR A 234 16.30 5.44 -0.09
N TYR A 235 15.09 6.03 -0.06
CA TYR A 235 14.95 7.41 -0.50
C TYR A 235 15.64 8.40 0.45
N LYS A 236 15.78 8.06 1.74
CA LYS A 236 16.52 8.91 2.68
C LYS A 236 18.01 8.93 2.37
N LEU A 237 18.60 7.81 1.98
CA LEU A 237 19.95 7.81 1.42
C LEU A 237 20.02 8.66 0.15
N GLY A 238 19.01 8.60 -0.72
CA GLY A 238 18.87 9.51 -1.87
C GLY A 238 18.88 10.98 -1.44
N ASP A 239 18.10 11.36 -0.42
CA ASP A 239 18.07 12.73 0.14
C ASP A 239 19.47 13.14 0.62
N MET A 240 20.18 12.21 1.29
CA MET A 240 21.52 12.45 1.84
C MET A 240 22.58 12.64 0.75
N PHE A 241 22.58 11.80 -0.30
CA PHE A 241 23.49 11.93 -1.43
C PHE A 241 23.21 13.19 -2.27
N ALA A 242 21.94 13.54 -2.48
CA ALA A 242 21.57 14.74 -3.25
C ALA A 242 22.08 16.05 -2.60
N HIS A 243 22.12 16.09 -1.26
CA HIS A 243 22.46 17.31 -0.52
C HIS A 243 23.84 17.25 0.19
N GLY A 244 24.50 16.10 0.21
CA GLY A 244 25.75 15.90 0.94
C GLY A 244 25.56 15.85 2.47
N TYR A 245 24.44 15.32 2.95
CA TYR A 245 24.19 15.19 4.38
C TYR A 245 24.93 13.98 4.96
N GLY A 246 26.02 14.23 5.70
CA GLY A 246 26.83 13.16 6.30
C GLY A 246 27.62 12.32 5.29
N VAL A 247 27.54 12.65 4.01
CA VAL A 247 28.23 11.98 2.89
C VAL A 247 28.70 13.00 1.86
N VAL A 248 29.61 12.59 0.98
CA VAL A 248 29.97 13.39 -0.20
C VAL A 248 28.74 13.48 -1.10
N LYS A 249 28.38 14.70 -1.49
CA LYS A 249 27.27 14.96 -2.42
C LYS A 249 27.52 14.23 -3.75
N ASP A 250 26.55 13.45 -4.18
CA ASP A 250 26.55 12.68 -5.43
C ASP A 250 25.10 12.57 -5.94
N GLU A 251 24.76 13.43 -6.90
CA GLU A 251 23.39 13.51 -7.42
C GLU A 251 23.06 12.33 -8.35
N ASP A 252 24.05 11.70 -8.98
CA ASP A 252 23.86 10.52 -9.82
C ASP A 252 23.45 9.32 -8.96
N THR A 253 24.18 9.10 -7.85
CA THR A 253 23.81 8.08 -6.86
C THR A 253 22.43 8.35 -6.26
N ALA A 254 22.11 9.61 -5.96
CA ALA A 254 20.79 9.99 -5.45
C ALA A 254 19.66 9.64 -6.44
N ASN A 255 19.83 10.00 -7.72
CA ASN A 255 18.88 9.66 -8.77
C ASN A 255 18.69 8.14 -8.91
N CYS A 256 19.77 7.36 -8.89
CA CYS A 256 19.68 5.89 -8.93
C CYS A 256 18.84 5.32 -7.77
N LEU A 257 18.99 5.85 -6.55
CA LEU A 257 18.22 5.42 -5.38
C LEU A 257 16.74 5.84 -5.46
N TYR A 258 16.45 7.06 -5.95
CA TYR A 258 15.05 7.46 -6.18
C TYR A 258 14.39 6.62 -7.27
N TRP A 259 15.12 6.34 -8.36
CA TRP A 259 14.64 5.52 -9.45
C TRP A 259 14.34 4.08 -9.01
N SER A 260 15.18 3.48 -8.16
CA SER A 260 14.92 2.13 -7.64
C SER A 260 13.64 2.09 -6.82
N VAL A 261 13.44 3.07 -5.92
CA VAL A 261 12.21 3.18 -5.12
C VAL A 261 10.98 3.39 -6.00
N TYR A 262 11.08 4.26 -7.01
CA TYR A 262 10.00 4.49 -7.97
C TYR A 262 9.62 3.22 -8.72
N LYS A 263 10.62 2.51 -9.28
CA LYS A 263 10.38 1.31 -10.08
C LYS A 263 9.68 0.21 -9.26
N GLU A 264 10.19 -0.09 -8.08
CA GLU A 264 9.62 -1.12 -7.20
C GLU A 264 8.18 -0.77 -6.77
N ASN A 265 7.92 0.50 -6.41
CA ASN A 265 6.58 0.91 -6.03
C ASN A 265 5.62 0.97 -7.22
N LEU A 266 6.09 1.31 -8.43
CA LEU A 266 5.27 1.28 -9.64
C LEU A 266 4.79 -0.15 -9.94
N GLU A 267 5.70 -1.13 -9.86
CA GLU A 267 5.37 -2.54 -10.08
C GLU A 267 4.30 -3.04 -9.11
N ARG A 268 4.44 -2.70 -7.82
CA ARG A 268 3.46 -3.03 -6.77
C ARG A 268 2.13 -2.32 -6.99
N PHE A 269 2.15 -1.02 -7.28
CA PHE A 269 0.95 -0.22 -7.56
C PHE A 269 0.15 -0.79 -8.75
N MET A 270 0.84 -1.19 -9.82
CA MET A 270 0.18 -1.78 -11.00
C MET A 270 -0.44 -3.16 -10.72
N LYS A 271 0.00 -3.87 -9.67
CA LYS A 271 -0.61 -5.12 -9.20
C LYS A 271 -1.80 -4.89 -8.26
N GLY A 272 -2.01 -3.65 -7.82
CA GLY A 272 -3.05 -3.29 -6.85
C GLY A 272 -2.61 -3.44 -5.38
N ASP A 273 -1.30 -3.55 -5.13
CA ASP A 273 -0.77 -3.59 -3.76
C ASP A 273 -0.92 -2.22 -3.08
N ASP A 274 -1.20 -2.23 -1.77
CA ASP A 274 -1.02 -1.04 -0.95
C ASP A 274 0.49 -0.71 -0.84
N CYS A 275 0.87 0.45 -1.38
CA CYS A 275 2.26 0.88 -1.47
C CYS A 275 2.42 2.40 -1.55
N LYS A 276 3.65 2.87 -1.33
CA LYS A 276 3.99 4.30 -1.29
C LYS A 276 4.34 4.89 -2.67
N PHE A 277 3.66 4.43 -3.73
CA PHE A 277 3.95 4.87 -5.10
C PHE A 277 3.77 6.38 -5.34
N ALA A 278 2.73 7.01 -4.75
CA ALA A 278 2.52 8.45 -4.88
C ALA A 278 3.74 9.26 -4.40
N ASP A 279 4.30 8.89 -3.26
CA ASP A 279 5.48 9.50 -2.65
C ASP A 279 6.73 9.31 -3.53
N ALA A 280 6.91 8.11 -4.09
CA ALA A 280 8.02 7.80 -4.98
C ALA A 280 7.92 8.58 -6.30
N ALA A 281 6.72 8.67 -6.89
CA ALA A 281 6.46 9.46 -8.09
C ALA A 281 6.70 10.97 -7.84
N LEU A 282 6.24 11.51 -6.71
CA LEU A 282 6.51 12.90 -6.32
C LEU A 282 8.02 13.20 -6.26
N ARG A 283 8.81 12.26 -5.72
CA ARG A 283 10.28 12.37 -5.67
C ARG A 283 10.90 12.38 -7.06
N MET A 284 10.47 11.51 -7.96
CA MET A 284 10.93 11.53 -9.35
C MET A 284 10.57 12.83 -10.06
N GLY A 285 9.37 13.38 -9.82
CA GLY A 285 9.02 14.70 -10.35
C GLY A 285 9.98 15.79 -9.86
N ASN A 286 10.36 15.77 -8.58
CA ASN A 286 11.34 16.71 -8.02
C ASN A 286 12.75 16.49 -8.61
N VAL A 287 13.16 15.25 -8.88
CA VAL A 287 14.44 14.95 -9.55
C VAL A 287 14.55 15.69 -10.89
N TYR A 288 13.53 15.64 -11.73
CA TYR A 288 13.53 16.30 -13.04
C TYR A 288 13.27 17.81 -12.95
N ARG A 289 12.51 18.28 -11.96
CA ARG A 289 12.34 19.73 -11.70
C ARG A 289 13.66 20.36 -11.26
N ASP A 290 14.37 19.71 -10.34
CA ASP A 290 15.56 20.26 -9.68
C ASP A 290 16.86 19.89 -10.40
N GLY A 291 16.83 18.87 -11.29
CA GLY A 291 17.98 18.42 -12.06
C GLY A 291 18.96 17.58 -11.24
N ILE A 292 18.46 16.72 -10.36
CA ILE A 292 19.29 15.89 -9.47
C ILE A 292 19.82 14.70 -10.27
N GLY A 293 21.08 14.76 -10.71
CA GLY A 293 21.72 13.68 -11.49
C GLY A 293 21.13 13.50 -12.88
N VAL A 294 20.35 14.48 -13.35
CA VAL A 294 19.71 14.52 -14.67
C VAL A 294 19.62 15.97 -15.16
N GLN A 295 19.42 16.15 -16.46
CA GLN A 295 19.04 17.46 -16.99
C GLN A 295 17.62 17.82 -16.53
N LYS A 296 17.42 19.08 -16.15
CA LYS A 296 16.09 19.60 -15.84
C LYS A 296 15.13 19.44 -17.01
N ASP A 297 13.96 18.90 -16.73
CA ASP A 297 12.91 18.68 -17.72
C ASP A 297 11.54 18.81 -17.05
N ILE A 298 10.82 19.88 -17.40
CA ILE A 298 9.53 20.20 -16.81
C ILE A 298 8.40 19.28 -17.31
N GLU A 299 8.48 18.80 -18.54
CA GLU A 299 7.49 17.85 -19.07
C GLU A 299 7.59 16.53 -18.32
N THR A 300 8.83 16.05 -18.13
CA THR A 300 9.08 14.82 -17.37
C THR A 300 8.77 15.00 -15.88
N ALA A 301 9.06 16.15 -15.28
CA ALA A 301 8.62 16.45 -13.91
C ALA A 301 7.10 16.37 -13.79
N TYR A 302 6.39 17.02 -14.73
CA TYR A 302 4.95 17.05 -14.77
C TYR A 302 4.32 15.66 -15.01
N PHE A 303 4.95 14.82 -15.84
CA PHE A 303 4.60 13.42 -16.01
C PHE A 303 4.56 12.67 -14.66
N TYR A 304 5.63 12.78 -13.86
CA TYR A 304 5.66 12.08 -12.56
C TYR A 304 4.70 12.69 -11.54
N TYR A 305 4.48 14.01 -11.56
CA TYR A 305 3.48 14.63 -10.68
C TYR A 305 2.05 14.16 -10.99
N LEU A 306 1.70 13.95 -12.27
CA LEU A 306 0.41 13.37 -12.65
C LEU A 306 0.25 11.93 -12.13
N GLN A 307 1.32 11.14 -12.15
CA GLN A 307 1.30 9.79 -11.56
C GLN A 307 1.13 9.83 -10.05
N ALA A 308 1.82 10.76 -9.39
CA ALA A 308 1.71 10.95 -7.96
C ALA A 308 0.27 11.33 -7.55
N ASP A 309 -0.36 12.25 -8.29
CA ASP A 309 -1.75 12.68 -8.05
C ASP A 309 -2.76 11.57 -8.25
N TYR A 310 -2.61 10.81 -9.34
CA TYR A 310 -3.46 9.65 -9.56
C TYR A 310 -3.31 8.65 -8.40
N ALA A 311 -2.08 8.27 -8.07
CA ALA A 311 -1.80 7.26 -7.05
C ALA A 311 -2.24 7.67 -5.63
N ILE A 312 -2.07 8.94 -5.25
CA ILE A 312 -2.50 9.39 -3.92
C ILE A 312 -4.03 9.35 -3.82
N ARG A 313 -4.75 9.73 -4.88
CA ARG A 313 -6.22 9.70 -4.92
C ARG A 313 -6.77 8.27 -4.82
N GLU A 314 -6.13 7.30 -5.46
CA GLU A 314 -6.48 5.88 -5.32
C GLU A 314 -6.20 5.36 -3.89
N ARG A 315 -5.21 5.92 -3.18
CA ARG A 315 -4.88 5.53 -1.79
C ARG A 315 -5.79 6.16 -0.74
N ILE A 316 -6.20 7.41 -0.93
CA ILE A 316 -6.89 8.23 0.09
C ILE A 316 -8.24 7.64 0.54
N GLU A 317 -8.83 6.71 -0.21
CA GLU A 317 -10.02 5.98 0.25
C GLU A 317 -9.81 5.25 1.60
N TYR A 318 -8.56 5.07 2.06
CA TYR A 318 -8.19 4.34 3.27
C TYR A 318 -7.57 5.19 4.41
N ASP A 319 -7.52 6.53 4.29
CA ASP A 319 -7.09 7.52 5.32
C ASP A 319 -5.82 7.15 6.12
N CYS A 320 -4.66 7.07 5.46
CA CYS A 320 -3.38 6.87 6.15
C CYS A 320 -2.80 8.18 6.71
N TYR A 321 -2.17 8.10 7.89
CA TYR A 321 -1.50 9.24 8.52
C TYR A 321 -0.46 9.89 7.58
N GLY A 322 -0.65 11.19 7.29
CA GLY A 322 0.27 12.00 6.49
C GLY A 322 -0.09 12.14 5.01
N ASP A 323 -1.06 11.36 4.49
CA ASP A 323 -1.44 11.40 3.07
C ASP A 323 -1.99 12.77 2.65
N THR A 324 -2.70 13.49 3.52
CA THR A 324 -3.12 14.89 3.28
C THR A 324 -1.95 15.82 2.97
N VAL A 325 -0.82 15.64 3.69
CA VAL A 325 0.38 16.46 3.48
C VAL A 325 1.03 16.12 2.14
N VAL A 326 1.08 14.83 1.80
CA VAL A 326 1.60 14.35 0.51
C VAL A 326 0.73 14.87 -0.64
N PHE A 327 -0.60 14.74 -0.53
CA PHE A 327 -1.57 15.24 -1.49
C PHE A 327 -1.39 16.73 -1.76
N ASN A 328 -1.34 17.55 -0.70
CA ASN A 328 -1.14 19.00 -0.83
C ASN A 328 0.21 19.34 -1.47
N GLY A 329 1.26 18.58 -1.13
CA GLY A 329 2.57 18.70 -1.77
C GLY A 329 2.52 18.40 -3.28
N ILE A 330 1.77 17.37 -3.67
CA ILE A 330 1.54 17.00 -5.08
C ILE A 330 0.75 18.09 -5.81
N GLN A 331 -0.35 18.60 -5.23
CA GLN A 331 -1.14 19.67 -5.86
C GLN A 331 -0.28 20.90 -6.13
N LYS A 332 0.49 21.33 -5.13
CA LYS A 332 1.41 22.45 -5.29
C LYS A 332 2.44 22.19 -6.40
N ALA A 333 3.03 21.00 -6.45
CA ALA A 333 4.01 20.65 -7.47
C ALA A 333 3.40 20.64 -8.89
N LEU A 334 2.17 20.14 -9.04
CA LEU A 334 1.42 20.22 -10.29
C LEU A 334 1.15 21.66 -10.73
N GLU A 335 0.68 22.50 -9.80
CA GLU A 335 0.40 23.92 -10.07
C GLU A 335 1.64 24.68 -10.51
N GLU A 336 2.76 24.47 -9.82
CA GLU A 336 4.05 25.07 -10.17
C GLU A 336 4.51 24.59 -11.54
N ALA A 337 4.49 23.28 -11.78
CA ALA A 337 4.90 22.73 -13.07
C ALA A 337 3.99 23.17 -14.23
N ARG A 338 2.68 23.35 -14.00
CA ARG A 338 1.72 23.86 -15.01
C ARG A 338 1.95 25.32 -15.39
N LYS A 339 2.59 26.13 -14.54
CA LYS A 339 2.97 27.51 -14.91
C LYS A 339 4.05 27.53 -15.99
N GLU A 340 4.89 26.50 -16.03
CA GLU A 340 6.01 26.38 -16.96
C GLU A 340 5.69 25.46 -18.14
N TYR A 341 5.01 24.34 -17.91
CA TYR A 341 4.58 23.39 -18.93
C TYR A 341 3.16 23.71 -19.44
N THR A 342 3.10 24.50 -20.52
CA THR A 342 1.86 25.02 -21.10
C THR A 342 1.32 24.21 -22.27
N GLU A 343 2.02 23.16 -22.71
CA GLU A 343 1.56 22.33 -23.82
C GLU A 343 0.29 21.57 -23.45
N THR A 344 -0.70 21.63 -24.34
CA THR A 344 -2.00 20.98 -24.16
C THR A 344 -2.44 20.28 -25.43
N GLY A 345 -3.08 19.13 -25.28
CA GLY A 345 -3.56 18.32 -26.38
C GLY A 345 -4.10 16.98 -25.91
N ARG A 346 -5.26 16.57 -26.41
CA ARG A 346 -5.85 15.27 -26.03
C ARG A 346 -5.24 14.07 -26.74
N THR A 347 -4.58 14.31 -27.87
CA THR A 347 -4.04 13.25 -28.72
C THR A 347 -2.53 13.28 -28.71
N GLU A 348 -1.92 12.21 -28.21
CA GLU A 348 -0.50 11.91 -28.31
C GLU A 348 -0.21 11.19 -29.62
N GLU A 349 0.82 11.64 -30.34
CA GLU A 349 1.27 11.02 -31.59
C GLU A 349 2.64 10.40 -31.37
N PHE A 350 2.80 9.13 -31.72
CA PHE A 350 4.06 8.40 -31.62
C PHE A 350 4.51 7.96 -33.01
N LYS A 351 5.72 8.36 -33.43
CA LYS A 351 6.28 7.93 -34.72
C LYS A 351 6.68 6.46 -34.74
N TYR A 352 6.98 5.90 -33.58
CA TYR A 352 7.30 4.50 -33.33
C TYR A 352 6.29 3.94 -32.31
N PRO A 353 6.24 2.62 -32.03
CA PRO A 353 5.25 2.03 -31.11
C PRO A 353 5.56 2.37 -29.64
N GLY A 354 5.57 3.65 -29.28
CA GLY A 354 5.91 4.16 -27.95
C GLY A 354 4.95 3.70 -26.86
N TRP A 355 3.74 3.28 -27.23
CA TRP A 355 2.77 2.63 -26.34
C TRP A 355 3.26 1.29 -25.79
N ALA A 356 4.22 0.63 -26.45
CA ALA A 356 4.78 -0.64 -25.99
C ALA A 356 5.47 -0.53 -24.63
N LYS A 357 5.90 0.69 -24.24
CA LYS A 357 6.45 0.98 -22.90
C LYS A 357 5.45 0.71 -21.77
N TRP A 358 4.14 0.75 -22.06
CA TRP A 358 3.09 0.45 -21.09
C TRP A 358 2.76 -1.04 -21.07
N THR A 359 2.87 -1.73 -22.21
CA THR A 359 2.34 -3.09 -22.37
C THR A 359 3.38 -4.20 -22.16
N LEU A 360 4.68 -3.91 -22.35
CA LEU A 360 5.78 -4.89 -22.24
C LEU A 360 6.61 -4.78 -20.95
N ILE A 361 6.02 -4.24 -19.88
CA ILE A 361 6.69 -4.08 -18.59
C ILE A 361 7.23 -5.45 -18.13
N ASP A 362 8.51 -5.49 -17.77
CA ASP A 362 9.28 -6.69 -17.39
C ASP A 362 9.31 -7.81 -18.44
N HIS A 363 9.28 -7.52 -19.74
CA HIS A 363 9.24 -8.54 -20.81
C HIS A 363 7.99 -9.42 -20.75
N ARG A 364 6.87 -8.86 -20.29
CA ARG A 364 5.58 -9.54 -20.27
C ARG A 364 5.02 -9.67 -21.68
N ARG A 365 4.38 -10.81 -21.97
CA ARG A 365 3.65 -10.99 -23.22
C ARG A 365 2.49 -10.00 -23.29
N CYS A 366 2.26 -9.45 -24.47
CA CYS A 366 1.13 -8.58 -24.77
C CYS A 366 0.29 -9.20 -25.89
N ARG A 367 -1.03 -9.04 -25.79
CA ARG A 367 -2.00 -9.38 -26.83
C ARG A 367 -2.45 -8.11 -27.53
N LEU A 368 -2.36 -8.10 -28.85
CA LEU A 368 -2.97 -7.10 -29.72
C LEU A 368 -4.21 -7.68 -30.36
N THR A 369 -5.28 -6.90 -30.38
CA THR A 369 -6.44 -7.12 -31.23
C THR A 369 -6.62 -5.90 -32.13
N MET A 370 -6.96 -6.12 -33.40
CA MET A 370 -7.00 -5.04 -34.38
C MET A 370 -8.35 -4.97 -35.08
N LYS A 371 -8.82 -3.75 -35.30
CA LYS A 371 -9.99 -3.44 -36.11
C LYS A 371 -9.62 -2.44 -37.20
N LYS A 372 -9.84 -2.83 -38.45
CA LYS A 372 -9.55 -1.98 -39.62
C LYS A 372 -10.78 -1.15 -40.02
N PHE A 373 -10.57 0.15 -40.24
CA PHE A 373 -11.58 1.08 -40.74
C PHE A 373 -11.51 1.22 -42.28
N GLY A 374 -12.55 1.83 -42.85
CA GLY A 374 -12.71 1.96 -44.31
C GLY A 374 -11.64 2.82 -45.00
N ASP A 375 -11.01 3.74 -44.26
CA ASP A 375 -9.87 4.55 -44.70
C ASP A 375 -8.51 3.84 -44.56
N GLY A 376 -8.52 2.59 -44.05
CA GLY A 376 -7.35 1.78 -43.81
C GLY A 376 -6.64 2.06 -42.47
N ALA A 377 -7.15 2.96 -41.62
CA ALA A 377 -6.68 3.08 -40.25
C ALA A 377 -6.99 1.81 -39.46
N LEU A 378 -6.14 1.51 -38.47
CA LEU A 378 -6.32 0.42 -37.51
C LEU A 378 -6.56 1.00 -36.12
N GLU A 379 -7.60 0.55 -35.46
CA GLU A 379 -7.72 0.60 -33.99
C GLU A 379 -7.06 -0.66 -33.44
N ILE A 380 -6.02 -0.46 -32.64
CA ILE A 380 -5.25 -1.48 -31.95
C ILE A 380 -5.66 -1.41 -30.49
N ASN A 381 -6.09 -2.55 -29.95
CA ASN A 381 -6.29 -2.71 -28.53
C ASN A 381 -5.20 -3.63 -27.98
N ALA A 382 -4.36 -3.10 -27.10
CA ALA A 382 -3.20 -3.78 -26.53
C ALA A 382 -3.43 -4.07 -25.05
N MET A 383 -3.18 -5.32 -24.64
CA MET A 383 -3.45 -5.81 -23.29
C MET A 383 -2.28 -6.67 -22.81
N PRO A 384 -1.70 -6.42 -21.63
CA PRO A 384 -0.71 -7.31 -21.03
C PRO A 384 -1.35 -8.64 -20.65
N LEU A 385 -0.60 -9.73 -20.82
CA LEU A 385 -1.03 -11.07 -20.43
C LEU A 385 -0.48 -11.45 -19.06
N ARG A 386 -1.31 -12.16 -18.28
CA ARG A 386 -0.93 -12.73 -16.99
C ARG A 386 0.18 -13.77 -17.17
N ARG A 387 1.10 -13.84 -16.21
CA ARG A 387 2.06 -14.96 -16.12
C ARG A 387 1.42 -16.17 -15.44
N ARG A 388 2.18 -17.26 -15.34
CA ARG A 388 1.71 -18.51 -14.72
C ARG A 388 1.67 -18.40 -13.20
N ASP A 389 2.56 -17.61 -12.63
CA ASP A 389 2.83 -17.37 -11.21
C ASP A 389 2.04 -16.18 -10.62
N GLU A 390 1.10 -15.61 -11.37
CA GLU A 390 0.29 -14.47 -10.95
C GLU A 390 -1.19 -14.82 -11.00
N ASP A 391 -2.00 -14.22 -10.12
CA ASP A 391 -3.45 -14.39 -10.10
C ASP A 391 -4.16 -13.51 -11.15
N VAL A 392 -3.68 -12.28 -11.32
CA VAL A 392 -4.18 -11.29 -12.31
C VAL A 392 -3.01 -10.62 -13.03
N ALA A 393 -3.25 -10.17 -14.27
CA ALA A 393 -2.25 -9.38 -14.99
C ALA A 393 -2.13 -7.99 -14.35
N PRO A 394 -0.93 -7.41 -14.22
CA PRO A 394 -0.80 -6.04 -13.74
C PRO A 394 -1.45 -5.07 -14.73
N LYS A 395 -2.03 -4.01 -14.18
CA LYS A 395 -2.58 -2.89 -14.95
C LYS A 395 -1.45 -2.04 -15.52
N MET A 396 -1.80 -1.21 -16.50
CA MET A 396 -0.88 -0.25 -17.11
C MET A 396 -1.17 1.15 -16.57
N LEU A 397 -0.15 1.83 -16.05
CA LEU A 397 -0.26 3.25 -15.71
C LEU A 397 0.02 4.11 -16.94
N ILE A 398 -1.04 4.64 -17.55
CA ILE A 398 -0.94 5.45 -18.75
C ILE A 398 -0.92 6.92 -18.35
N THR A 399 0.16 7.62 -18.68
CA THR A 399 0.34 9.04 -18.34
C THR A 399 0.70 9.84 -19.59
N ILE A 400 -0.07 10.90 -19.86
CA ILE A 400 0.08 11.82 -21.01
C ILE A 400 0.02 13.27 -20.50
N PRO A 401 1.19 13.90 -20.28
CA PRO A 401 1.32 15.27 -19.74
C PRO A 401 0.47 16.33 -20.44
N LYS A 402 0.55 16.38 -21.77
CA LYS A 402 -0.21 17.35 -22.59
C LYS A 402 -1.73 17.16 -22.51
N ALA A 403 -2.19 15.95 -22.18
CA ALA A 403 -3.62 15.67 -22.02
C ALA A 403 -4.11 15.84 -20.58
N ASP A 404 -3.22 16.21 -19.64
CA ASP A 404 -3.54 16.25 -18.20
C ASP A 404 -4.08 14.91 -17.70
N TYR A 405 -3.51 13.80 -18.21
CA TYR A 405 -4.11 12.49 -18.09
C TYR A 405 -3.16 11.50 -17.44
N CYS A 406 -3.65 10.83 -16.40
CA CYS A 406 -3.05 9.65 -15.80
C CYS A 406 -4.16 8.69 -15.37
N GLU A 407 -4.05 7.41 -15.72
CA GLU A 407 -5.02 6.39 -15.31
C GLU A 407 -4.43 4.98 -15.33
N LEU A 408 -4.86 4.11 -14.42
CA LEU A 408 -4.62 2.67 -14.50
C LEU A 408 -5.62 2.00 -15.46
N LYS A 409 -5.11 1.19 -16.39
CA LYS A 409 -5.92 0.50 -17.40
C LYS A 409 -5.54 -0.96 -17.56
N ASP A 410 -6.53 -1.80 -17.77
CA ASP A 410 -6.32 -3.21 -18.17
C ASP A 410 -5.94 -3.31 -19.66
N GLU A 411 -6.43 -2.38 -20.49
CA GLU A 411 -6.19 -2.33 -21.93
C GLU A 411 -5.93 -0.89 -22.41
N VAL A 412 -5.14 -0.74 -23.47
CA VAL A 412 -4.90 0.56 -24.12
C VAL A 412 -5.34 0.51 -25.57
N ARG A 413 -6.13 1.51 -25.97
CA ARG A 413 -6.59 1.69 -27.36
C ARG A 413 -5.73 2.74 -28.06
N ILE A 414 -5.15 2.33 -29.18
CA ILE A 414 -4.23 3.10 -30.01
C ILE A 414 -4.77 3.09 -31.43
N ASN A 415 -4.80 4.24 -32.09
CA ASN A 415 -5.12 4.30 -33.52
C ASN A 415 -3.86 4.47 -34.35
N THR A 416 -3.89 4.02 -35.59
CA THR A 416 -2.80 4.23 -36.56
C THR A 416 -3.19 5.28 -37.60
N ALA A 417 -2.22 5.75 -38.37
CA ALA A 417 -2.48 6.60 -39.52
C ALA A 417 -3.41 5.93 -40.55
N ASN A 418 -4.05 6.74 -41.40
CA ASN A 418 -4.84 6.22 -42.51
C ASN A 418 -3.97 5.35 -43.45
N LYS A 419 -4.59 4.40 -44.16
CA LYS A 419 -3.91 3.47 -45.08
C LYS A 419 -2.80 2.60 -44.44
N SER A 420 -2.86 2.38 -43.12
CA SER A 420 -1.97 1.45 -42.43
C SER A 420 -2.17 0.02 -42.90
N ARG A 421 -1.08 -0.76 -42.84
CA ARG A 421 -1.06 -2.17 -43.25
C ARG A 421 -0.57 -3.01 -42.09
N TYR A 422 -1.10 -4.22 -41.98
CA TYR A 422 -0.62 -5.19 -41.01
C TYR A 422 -0.61 -6.60 -41.62
N LYS A 423 0.24 -7.46 -41.07
CA LYS A 423 0.31 -8.89 -41.37
C LYS A 423 0.35 -9.67 -40.06
N ILE A 424 -0.20 -10.88 -40.10
CA ILE A 424 -0.16 -11.83 -38.97
C ILE A 424 0.47 -13.12 -39.50
N TYR A 425 1.37 -13.68 -38.71
CA TYR A 425 2.11 -14.89 -39.05
C TYR A 425 1.75 -16.00 -38.07
N LYS A 426 1.69 -17.23 -38.58
CA LYS A 426 1.58 -18.45 -37.78
C LYS A 426 2.42 -19.54 -38.43
N ASP A 427 3.24 -20.22 -37.62
CA ASP A 427 4.16 -21.27 -38.07
C ASP A 427 5.05 -20.81 -39.25
N GLY A 428 5.50 -19.55 -39.22
CA GLY A 428 6.34 -18.94 -40.26
C GLY A 428 5.61 -18.58 -41.57
N ALA A 429 4.29 -18.78 -41.67
CA ALA A 429 3.49 -18.42 -42.83
C ALA A 429 2.56 -17.23 -42.54
N GLU A 430 2.46 -16.30 -43.50
CA GLU A 430 1.49 -15.20 -43.44
C GLU A 430 0.06 -15.75 -43.56
N ILE A 431 -0.79 -15.44 -42.58
CA ILE A 431 -2.22 -15.76 -42.64
C ILE A 431 -2.91 -14.69 -43.48
N LYS A 432 -3.40 -15.05 -44.68
CA LYS A 432 -4.23 -14.16 -45.50
C LYS A 432 -5.62 -14.03 -44.89
N ASN A 433 -5.98 -12.82 -44.46
CA ASN A 433 -7.30 -12.51 -43.91
C ASN A 433 -8.37 -12.43 -45.03
N GLU A 434 -8.92 -13.58 -45.43
CA GLU A 434 -10.18 -13.68 -46.18
C GLU A 434 -11.33 -14.07 -45.24
N ALA A 435 -11.85 -13.13 -44.43
CA ALA A 435 -13.22 -13.20 -43.90
C ALA A 435 -13.60 -11.92 -43.14
N PHE A 436 -14.23 -10.97 -43.85
CA PHE A 436 -15.23 -10.09 -43.26
C PHE A 436 -16.54 -10.87 -43.19
N VAL A 437 -17.07 -11.17 -42.01
CA VAL A 437 -18.51 -11.40 -41.83
C VAL A 437 -19.00 -10.75 -40.53
N LYS A 438 -20.05 -9.96 -40.71
CA LYS A 438 -20.93 -9.34 -39.73
C LYS A 438 -21.39 -10.34 -38.65
N ASP A 439 -21.35 -9.96 -37.38
CA ASP A 439 -22.51 -9.41 -36.66
C ASP A 439 -22.18 -9.24 -35.18
N SER A 440 -22.54 -8.08 -34.65
CA SER A 440 -22.42 -7.68 -33.26
C SER A 440 -23.67 -8.11 -32.49
N ALA A 441 -23.77 -9.37 -32.10
CA ALA A 441 -24.70 -9.87 -31.08
C ALA A 441 -24.39 -11.35 -30.83
N ASP A 442 -23.62 -11.67 -29.77
CA ASP A 442 -23.70 -12.96 -29.05
C ASP A 442 -22.64 -13.13 -27.93
N ILE A 443 -21.82 -12.13 -27.63
CA ILE A 443 -20.93 -12.17 -26.44
C ILE A 443 -21.70 -11.72 -25.19
N LYS A 444 -22.74 -12.47 -24.82
CA LYS A 444 -23.33 -12.47 -23.48
C LYS A 444 -23.88 -13.88 -23.21
N ASN A 445 -23.02 -14.73 -22.67
CA ASN A 445 -23.29 -15.92 -21.83
C ASN A 445 -22.33 -17.05 -22.17
N LYS A 446 -21.24 -17.13 -21.40
CA LYS A 446 -20.59 -18.36 -20.91
C LYS A 446 -19.37 -17.98 -20.08
N ALA A 447 -19.66 -17.35 -18.94
CA ALA A 447 -18.90 -17.62 -17.73
C ALA A 447 -19.64 -18.74 -17.00
N ASP A 448 -18.89 -19.55 -16.25
CA ASP A 448 -19.30 -20.68 -15.42
C ASP A 448 -19.17 -22.07 -16.04
N VAL A 449 -18.34 -22.86 -15.32
CA VAL A 449 -18.03 -24.29 -15.42
C VAL A 449 -16.95 -24.69 -16.43
N MET A 450 -15.70 -24.85 -15.97
CA MET A 450 -14.95 -26.11 -16.16
C MET A 450 -13.64 -26.19 -15.35
N ASP A 451 -13.37 -27.43 -14.96
CA ASP A 451 -12.45 -27.95 -13.95
C ASP A 451 -10.99 -28.10 -14.44
N ASN A 452 -10.06 -28.11 -13.48
CA ASN A 452 -8.62 -28.24 -13.64
C ASN A 452 -8.22 -29.68 -14.01
N SER A 453 -8.09 -30.00 -15.30
CA SER A 453 -7.19 -31.06 -15.80
C SER A 453 -7.24 -31.22 -17.31
N GLU A 454 -6.87 -30.18 -18.08
CA GLU A 454 -6.54 -30.33 -19.51
C GLU A 454 -5.75 -29.09 -19.99
N ILE A 455 -4.53 -28.94 -19.45
CA ILE A 455 -3.50 -28.06 -20.03
C ILE A 455 -2.87 -28.83 -21.18
N GLU A 456 -3.55 -28.88 -22.32
CA GLU A 456 -3.01 -29.22 -23.65
C GLU A 456 -4.17 -29.14 -24.64
N ASN A 457 -4.54 -27.91 -25.03
CA ASN A 457 -5.05 -27.57 -26.36
C ASN A 457 -5.39 -26.08 -26.42
N ASP A 458 -4.40 -25.36 -26.93
CA ASP A 458 -4.47 -24.09 -27.67
C ASP A 458 -5.83 -23.86 -28.37
N THR A 459 -6.81 -23.31 -27.63
CA THR A 459 -8.16 -23.00 -28.15
C THR A 459 -8.58 -21.55 -27.91
N ASP A 460 -7.62 -20.65 -27.69
CA ASP A 460 -7.81 -19.19 -27.81
C ASP A 460 -7.49 -18.68 -29.25
N MET A 461 -6.97 -19.54 -30.13
CA MET A 461 -6.66 -19.26 -31.54
C MET A 461 -7.85 -19.37 -32.51
N LYS A 462 -9.06 -18.93 -32.13
CA LYS A 462 -10.24 -18.91 -33.03
C LYS A 462 -10.55 -17.57 -33.69
N ASN A 463 -9.77 -16.51 -33.45
CA ASN A 463 -9.92 -15.22 -34.13
C ASN A 463 -8.66 -14.86 -34.94
N ASN A 464 -8.77 -14.82 -36.27
CA ASN A 464 -7.71 -14.47 -37.24
C ASN A 464 -7.24 -12.98 -37.19
N SER A 465 -7.35 -12.32 -36.03
CA SER A 465 -7.09 -10.88 -35.86
C SER A 465 -6.26 -10.55 -34.61
N GLN A 466 -5.59 -11.55 -34.02
CA GLN A 466 -4.80 -11.38 -32.80
C GLN A 466 -3.31 -11.61 -33.04
N ILE A 467 -2.47 -10.82 -32.37
CA ILE A 467 -1.02 -11.02 -32.28
C ILE A 467 -0.68 -11.14 -30.79
N VAL A 468 0.05 -12.17 -30.39
CA VAL A 468 0.64 -12.29 -29.05
C VAL A 468 2.14 -12.21 -29.19
N PHE A 469 2.79 -11.31 -28.47
CA PHE A 469 4.22 -11.02 -28.60
C PHE A 469 4.86 -10.72 -27.24
N ASP A 470 6.17 -10.95 -27.11
CA ASP A 470 6.98 -10.58 -25.93
C ASP A 470 8.05 -9.52 -26.25
N SER A 471 8.28 -9.26 -27.53
CA SER A 471 9.32 -8.34 -28.02
C SER A 471 8.94 -7.77 -29.38
N PHE A 472 9.57 -6.65 -29.76
CA PHE A 472 9.33 -6.01 -31.06
C PHE A 472 10.60 -5.33 -31.57
N GLU A 473 10.65 -5.15 -32.88
CA GLU A 473 11.65 -4.34 -33.58
C GLU A 473 10.94 -3.26 -34.41
N TYR A 474 11.58 -2.10 -34.59
CA TYR A 474 11.04 -1.00 -35.39
C TYR A 474 12.03 -0.56 -36.47
N ASP A 475 11.57 -0.60 -37.72
CA ASP A 475 12.31 -0.11 -38.88
C ASP A 475 11.92 1.34 -39.21
N TRP A 476 12.83 2.28 -38.96
CA TRP A 476 12.65 3.70 -39.24
C TRP A 476 12.54 4.05 -40.72
N SER A 477 13.10 3.21 -41.60
CA SER A 477 13.09 3.46 -43.05
C SER A 477 11.74 3.10 -43.68
N GLU A 478 11.08 2.08 -43.14
CA GLU A 478 9.79 1.58 -43.65
C GLU A 478 8.60 1.99 -42.79
N GLY A 479 8.82 2.47 -41.57
CA GLY A 479 7.75 2.72 -40.59
C GLY A 479 7.06 1.42 -40.17
N THR A 480 7.80 0.32 -40.14
CA THR A 480 7.28 -1.03 -39.85
C THR A 480 7.69 -1.46 -38.45
N THR A 481 6.71 -1.87 -37.65
CA THR A 481 6.92 -2.57 -36.38
C THR A 481 6.75 -4.07 -36.60
N SER A 482 7.77 -4.85 -36.29
CA SER A 482 7.75 -6.31 -36.32
C SER A 482 7.62 -6.83 -34.90
N PHE A 483 6.70 -7.76 -34.67
CA PHE A 483 6.38 -8.32 -33.36
C PHE A 483 6.84 -9.78 -33.30
N TYR A 484 7.44 -10.15 -32.18
CA TYR A 484 8.04 -11.47 -31.98
C TYR A 484 7.48 -12.15 -30.72
N LEU A 485 7.34 -13.46 -30.80
CA LEU A 485 7.04 -14.33 -29.66
C LEU A 485 8.10 -15.43 -29.63
N TYR A 486 8.91 -15.49 -28.57
CA TYR A 486 10.03 -16.43 -28.48
C TYR A 486 10.94 -16.40 -29.73
N ASP A 487 11.30 -15.19 -30.17
CA ASP A 487 12.10 -14.90 -31.37
C ASP A 487 11.44 -15.28 -32.72
N GLU A 488 10.20 -15.76 -32.73
CA GLU A 488 9.45 -16.02 -33.96
C GLU A 488 8.63 -14.80 -34.39
N LEU A 489 8.74 -14.39 -35.65
CA LEU A 489 7.94 -13.30 -36.21
C LEU A 489 6.46 -13.70 -36.23
N VAL A 490 5.63 -12.98 -35.48
CA VAL A 490 4.19 -13.25 -35.33
C VAL A 490 3.30 -12.17 -35.93
N GLY A 491 3.84 -10.97 -36.19
CA GLY A 491 3.08 -9.91 -36.81
C GLY A 491 3.92 -8.72 -37.27
N GLU A 492 3.37 -7.94 -38.19
CA GLU A 492 3.95 -6.69 -38.66
C GLU A 492 2.87 -5.62 -38.73
N ILE A 493 3.17 -4.39 -38.34
CA ILE A 493 2.33 -3.20 -38.55
C ILE A 493 3.17 -2.11 -39.20
N CYS A 494 2.78 -1.68 -40.40
CA CYS A 494 3.37 -0.58 -41.14
C CYS A 494 2.44 0.64 -41.08
N THR A 495 2.90 1.71 -40.43
CA THR A 495 2.14 2.96 -40.25
C THR A 495 3.07 4.16 -40.13
N GLU A 496 2.59 5.34 -40.51
CA GLU A 496 3.36 6.60 -40.37
C GLU A 496 3.46 7.04 -38.91
N TYR A 497 2.39 6.82 -38.14
CA TYR A 497 2.31 7.16 -36.73
C TYR A 497 1.22 6.37 -36.01
N TYR A 498 1.37 6.26 -34.70
CA TYR A 498 0.37 5.81 -33.75
C TYR A 498 -0.21 7.02 -33.02
N THR A 499 -1.48 6.94 -32.60
CA THR A 499 -2.12 7.95 -31.78
C THR A 499 -2.81 7.35 -30.58
N PHE A 500 -2.58 7.94 -29.42
CA PHE A 500 -3.41 7.72 -28.24
C PHE A 500 -4.25 8.96 -28.01
N THR A 501 -5.57 8.81 -27.86
CA THR A 501 -6.45 9.93 -27.52
C THR A 501 -7.00 9.74 -26.13
N ALA A 502 -6.60 10.62 -25.21
CA ALA A 502 -7.09 10.59 -23.84
C ALA A 502 -8.62 10.75 -23.80
N PRO A 503 -9.31 9.99 -22.91
CA PRO A 503 -10.75 10.11 -22.74
C PRO A 503 -11.14 11.54 -22.35
N VAL A 504 -12.36 11.95 -22.69
CA VAL A 504 -12.90 13.23 -22.23
C VAL A 504 -13.07 13.11 -20.72
N LYS A 505 -12.32 13.89 -19.92
CA LYS A 505 -12.69 14.15 -18.53
C LYS A 505 -14.09 14.76 -18.57
N LYS A 506 -15.13 14.03 -18.14
CA LYS A 506 -16.45 14.63 -17.97
C LYS A 506 -16.25 15.79 -17.00
N LYS A 507 -16.64 17.00 -17.39
CA LYS A 507 -16.75 18.10 -16.44
C LYS A 507 -17.72 17.63 -15.37
N VAL A 508 -17.22 17.38 -14.17
CA VAL A 508 -18.07 17.17 -13.02
C VAL A 508 -18.61 18.56 -12.71
N GLU A 509 -19.91 18.76 -12.93
CA GLU A 509 -20.56 20.00 -12.50
C GLU A 509 -20.44 20.06 -10.97
N PRO A 510 -20.07 21.22 -10.40
CA PRO A 510 -19.98 21.36 -8.95
C PRO A 510 -21.31 20.94 -8.30
N SER A 511 -21.22 19.94 -7.45
CA SER A 511 -22.35 19.25 -6.82
C SER A 511 -21.97 18.75 -5.43
N GLY A 512 -23.00 18.43 -4.64
CA GLY A 512 -22.88 18.09 -3.22
C GLY A 512 -22.89 19.32 -2.31
N ASP A 513 -22.54 19.11 -1.05
CA ASP A 513 -22.55 20.16 -0.03
C ASP A 513 -21.48 21.23 -0.28
N ILE A 514 -21.73 22.47 0.17
CA ILE A 514 -20.77 23.56 0.06
C ILE A 514 -20.01 23.69 1.38
N TYR A 515 -18.70 23.52 1.30
CA TYR A 515 -17.79 23.61 2.42
C TYR A 515 -16.99 24.91 2.38
N HIS A 516 -16.88 25.55 3.53
CA HIS A 516 -16.20 26.83 3.69
C HIS A 516 -14.76 26.59 4.15
N PHE A 517 -13.79 27.18 3.46
CA PHE A 517 -12.38 27.01 3.73
C PHE A 517 -11.69 28.34 3.98
N VAL A 518 -10.64 28.27 4.80
CA VAL A 518 -9.67 29.36 4.98
C VAL A 518 -8.26 28.83 4.76
N SER A 519 -7.47 29.55 3.96
CA SER A 519 -6.03 29.32 3.87
C SER A 519 -5.33 30.16 4.93
N VAL A 520 -4.56 29.52 5.81
CA VAL A 520 -3.84 30.18 6.91
C VAL A 520 -2.34 30.12 6.70
N LEU A 521 -1.64 31.23 7.00
CA LEU A 521 -0.19 31.35 6.90
C LEU A 521 0.47 31.03 8.25
N PHE A 522 1.42 30.10 8.25
CA PHE A 522 2.30 29.84 9.37
C PHE A 522 3.60 30.61 9.19
N GLU A 523 3.71 31.80 9.79
CA GLU A 523 4.83 32.73 9.60
C GLU A 523 6.22 32.10 9.83
N GLU A 524 6.36 31.24 10.85
CA GLU A 524 7.61 30.54 11.16
C GLU A 524 8.11 29.66 10.01
N SER A 525 7.19 29.11 9.22
CA SER A 525 7.50 28.19 8.11
C SER A 525 7.35 28.85 6.73
N GLY A 526 6.67 29.99 6.65
CA GLY A 526 6.25 30.64 5.40
C GLY A 526 5.28 29.81 4.55
N ARG A 527 4.60 28.81 5.14
CA ARG A 527 3.69 27.91 4.42
C ARG A 527 2.23 28.27 4.68
N CYS A 528 1.41 28.13 3.64
CA CYS A 528 -0.04 28.24 3.72
C CYS A 528 -0.68 26.86 3.70
N TYR A 529 -1.73 26.69 4.49
CA TYR A 529 -2.51 25.45 4.56
C TYR A 529 -3.99 25.75 4.60
N ASP A 530 -4.78 24.90 3.95
CA ASP A 530 -6.23 25.02 3.90
C ASP A 530 -6.89 24.31 5.08
N TYR A 531 -7.78 25.01 5.77
CA TYR A 531 -8.55 24.49 6.89
C TYR A 531 -10.05 24.65 6.62
N LEU A 532 -10.82 23.61 6.96
CA LEU A 532 -12.26 23.70 6.98
C LEU A 532 -12.69 24.67 8.09
N CYS A 533 -13.57 25.61 7.77
CA CYS A 533 -14.00 26.65 8.70
C CYS A 533 -15.52 26.68 8.80
N ASP A 534 -16.05 26.12 9.88
CA ASP A 534 -17.50 26.12 10.13
C ASP A 534 -18.02 27.55 10.44
N ASP A 535 -17.14 28.45 10.89
CA ASP A 535 -17.46 29.86 11.15
C ASP A 535 -17.33 30.74 9.89
N LYS A 536 -18.45 30.97 9.21
CA LYS A 536 -18.54 31.83 8.02
C LYS A 536 -18.30 33.33 8.28
N SER A 537 -18.10 33.74 9.53
CA SER A 537 -17.78 35.13 9.87
C SER A 537 -16.29 35.45 9.75
N VAL A 538 -15.44 34.43 9.58
CA VAL A 538 -14.00 34.56 9.36
C VAL A 538 -13.73 35.21 8.00
N LYS A 539 -12.79 36.16 7.98
CA LYS A 539 -12.39 36.97 6.83
C LYS A 539 -10.88 36.93 6.66
N VAL A 540 -10.42 37.31 5.47
CA VAL A 540 -9.00 37.61 5.22
C VAL A 540 -8.51 38.61 6.26
N ASP A 541 -7.28 38.40 6.73
CA ASP A 541 -6.61 39.11 7.83
C ASP A 541 -7.11 38.82 9.26
N ASP A 542 -8.19 38.04 9.44
CA ASP A 542 -8.53 37.56 10.78
C ASP A 542 -7.46 36.61 11.31
N THR A 543 -7.40 36.50 12.65
CA THR A 543 -6.57 35.51 13.33
C THR A 543 -7.43 34.37 13.84
N VAL A 544 -7.01 33.14 13.58
CA VAL A 544 -7.73 31.93 13.95
C VAL A 544 -6.82 30.97 14.70
N ILE A 545 -7.42 30.09 15.50
CA ILE A 545 -6.71 29.04 16.22
C ILE A 545 -6.90 27.73 15.47
N VAL A 546 -5.79 27.07 15.14
CA VAL A 546 -5.75 25.80 14.39
C VAL A 546 -4.89 24.78 15.10
N MET A 547 -5.05 23.48 14.78
CA MET A 547 -4.22 22.41 15.35
C MET A 547 -2.96 22.15 14.50
N GLY A 548 -1.81 22.62 15.01
CA GLY A 548 -0.48 22.35 14.48
C GLY A 548 0.06 20.97 14.86
N TYR A 549 1.32 20.67 14.51
CA TYR A 549 1.99 19.41 14.86
C TYR A 549 2.34 19.33 16.36
N ASP A 550 2.60 20.48 16.98
CA ASP A 550 3.01 20.70 18.36
C ASP A 550 1.90 21.35 19.22
N GLY A 551 0.63 21.26 18.79
CA GLY A 551 -0.54 21.75 19.51
C GLY A 551 -1.26 22.93 18.84
N GLU A 552 -2.10 23.64 19.61
CA GLU A 552 -2.85 24.81 19.10
C GLU A 552 -1.89 25.93 18.66
N LYS A 553 -2.12 26.46 17.46
CA LYS A 553 -1.37 27.58 16.88
C LYS A 553 -2.32 28.71 16.50
N ILE A 554 -1.88 29.93 16.78
CA ILE A 554 -2.56 31.16 16.37
C ILE A 554 -1.97 31.54 15.01
N VAL A 555 -2.82 31.61 13.99
CA VAL A 555 -2.40 31.84 12.59
C VAL A 555 -3.28 32.87 11.92
N LYS A 556 -2.73 33.54 10.90
CA LYS A 556 -3.42 34.57 10.13
C LYS A 556 -4.09 33.97 8.90
N VAL A 557 -5.33 34.38 8.62
CA VAL A 557 -6.07 33.98 7.42
C VAL A 557 -5.63 34.82 6.23
N GLU A 558 -5.16 34.17 5.17
CA GLU A 558 -4.74 34.80 3.92
C GLU A 558 -5.84 34.78 2.85
N VAL A 559 -6.60 33.68 2.78
CA VAL A 559 -7.64 33.49 1.76
C VAL A 559 -8.86 32.85 2.40
N VAL A 560 -10.05 33.25 1.95
CA VAL A 560 -11.33 32.63 2.31
C VAL A 560 -12.05 32.27 1.02
N TYR A 561 -12.54 31.04 0.92
CA TYR A 561 -13.21 30.55 -0.28
C TYR A 561 -14.14 29.37 0.04
N ASP A 562 -15.06 29.08 -0.88
CA ASP A 562 -15.98 27.94 -0.79
C ASP A 562 -15.60 26.89 -1.85
N LYS A 563 -15.79 25.62 -1.54
CA LYS A 563 -15.71 24.49 -2.48
C LYS A 563 -16.96 23.63 -2.35
N TYR A 564 -17.47 23.14 -3.47
CA TYR A 564 -18.44 22.06 -3.47
C TYR A 564 -17.76 20.76 -3.06
N GLU A 565 -18.51 19.83 -2.47
CA GLU A 565 -18.05 18.49 -2.08
C GLU A 565 -17.36 17.76 -3.24
N SER A 566 -17.96 17.81 -4.43
CA SER A 566 -17.38 17.26 -5.66
C SER A 566 -16.07 17.92 -6.13
N GLU A 567 -15.72 19.10 -5.58
CA GLU A 567 -14.48 19.82 -5.87
C GLU A 567 -13.41 19.57 -4.80
N LEU A 568 -13.74 18.85 -3.73
CA LEU A 568 -12.78 18.47 -2.72
C LEU A 568 -11.84 17.41 -3.30
N GLY A 569 -10.53 17.62 -3.09
CA GLY A 569 -9.52 16.67 -3.50
C GLY A 569 -9.39 15.44 -2.58
N LEU A 570 -10.08 15.48 -1.43
CA LEU A 570 -10.05 14.53 -0.32
C LEU A 570 -11.48 14.43 0.27
N PRO A 571 -11.83 13.36 1.00
CA PRO A 571 -13.01 13.35 1.88
C PRO A 571 -12.99 14.55 2.84
N VAL A 572 -14.15 15.10 3.16
CA VAL A 572 -14.23 16.33 3.98
C VAL A 572 -13.64 16.13 5.38
N GLU A 573 -13.74 14.92 5.92
CA GLU A 573 -13.26 14.52 7.24
C GLU A 573 -11.73 14.59 7.34
N SER A 574 -11.02 14.43 6.23
CA SER A 574 -9.56 14.49 6.18
C SER A 574 -9.01 15.93 6.25
N TYR A 575 -9.86 16.95 6.12
CA TYR A 575 -9.43 18.34 6.26
C TYR A 575 -9.42 18.75 7.74
N LYS A 576 -8.29 19.32 8.17
CA LYS A 576 -8.19 19.92 9.49
C LYS A 576 -9.17 21.09 9.63
N LYS A 577 -9.74 21.27 10.81
CA LYS A 577 -10.70 22.32 11.10
C LYS A 577 -10.08 23.50 11.83
N VAL A 578 -10.57 24.70 11.54
CA VAL A 578 -10.39 25.86 12.42
C VAL A 578 -11.09 25.57 13.74
N ILE A 579 -10.37 25.71 14.85
CA ILE A 579 -10.91 25.44 16.19
C ILE A 579 -11.85 26.57 16.59
N ARG A 580 -11.38 27.81 16.46
CA ARG A 580 -12.15 29.03 16.76
C ARG A 580 -11.44 30.26 16.19
N LYS A 581 -12.20 31.31 15.92
CA LYS A 581 -11.65 32.65 15.70
C LYS A 581 -11.04 33.18 17.00
N SER A 582 -9.84 33.77 16.93
CA SER A 582 -9.09 34.27 18.10
C SER A 582 -9.65 35.57 18.65
#